data_AF-S7SYB7-F1
#
_entry.id   AF-S7SYB7-F1
#
_cell.length_a   1.000
_cell.length_b   1.000
_cell.length_c   1.000
_cell.angle_alpha   90.00
_cell.angle_beta   90.00
_cell.angle_gamma   90.00
#
_symmetry.space_group_name_H-M   'P 1'
#
loop_
_entity.id
_entity.type
_entity.pdbx_description
1 polymer ?
#
loop_
_entity_poly.entity_id
_entity_poly.type
_entity_poly.pdbx_seq_one_letter_code
_entity_poly.pdbx_strand_id
1 'polypeptide(L)' 'MKRIEQLLWKLVVIQAICLLVAQWLVLYTKAPLYIGKVYEYEGVAKPEKTKTVETAVDR' A
#
# COMPACT_ATOMS: atom_id res chain seq x y z
N MET A 1 -1.79 -35.61 -19.13
CA MET A 1 -2.79 -34.79 -18.41
C MET A 1 -3.74 -34.20 -19.43
N LYS A 2 -5.06 -34.25 -19.18
CA LYS A 2 -6.05 -33.79 -20.17
C LYS A 2 -5.84 -32.30 -20.48
N ARG A 3 -6.17 -31.83 -21.69
CA ARG A 3 -5.94 -30.42 -22.11
C ARG A 3 -6.48 -29.38 -21.10
N ILE A 4 -7.61 -29.69 -20.47
CA ILE A 4 -8.25 -28.87 -19.43
C ILE A 4 -7.39 -28.78 -18.17
N GLU A 5 -6.80 -29.90 -17.74
CA GLU A 5 -5.94 -29.96 -16.54
C GLU A 5 -4.69 -29.09 -16.71
N GLN A 6 -4.09 -29.11 -17.90
CA GLN A 6 -2.95 -28.25 -18.23
C GLN A 6 -3.32 -26.76 -18.25
N LEU A 7 -4.54 -26.42 -18.70
CA LEU A 7 -5.04 -25.05 -18.68
C LEU A 7 -5.23 -24.57 -17.23
N LEU A 8 -5.88 -25.37 -16.39
CA LEU A 8 -6.10 -25.05 -14.98
C LEU A 8 -4.78 -24.85 -14.23
N TRP A 9 -3.78 -25.70 -14.47
CA TRP A 9 -2.47 -25.55 -13.84
C TRP A 9 -1.79 -24.22 -14.21
N LYS A 10 -1.85 -23.83 -15.48
CA LYS A 10 -1.31 -22.53 -15.95
C LYS A 10 -2.01 -21.36 -15.27
N LEU A 11 -3.33 -21.41 -15.13
CA LEU A 11 -4.11 -20.36 -14.46
C LEU A 11 -3.74 -20.24 -12.98
N VAL A 12 -3.58 -21.36 -12.27
CA VAL A 12 -3.16 -21.37 -10.86
C VAL A 12 -1.77 -20.74 -10.69
N VAL A 13 -0.83 -21.03 -11.59
CA VAL A 13 0.51 -20.43 -11.55
C VAL A 13 0.47 -18.92 -11.75
N ILE A 14 -0.25 -18.47 -12.77
CA ILE A 14 -0.38 -17.04 -13.07
C ILE A 14 -1.02 -16.32 -11.87
N GLN A 15 -2.08 -16.90 -11.30
CA GLN A 15 -2.72 -16.37 -10.10
C GLN A 15 -1.76 -16.30 -8.91
N ALA A 16 -0.96 -17.35 -8.67
CA ALA A 16 0.01 -17.37 -7.59
C ALA A 16 1.08 -16.27 -7.75
N ILE A 17 1.59 -16.06 -8.97
CA ILE A 17 2.56 -14.99 -9.26
C ILE A 17 1.93 -13.62 -9.00
N CYS A 18 0.72 -13.37 -9.49
CA CYS A 18 0.00 -12.12 -9.25
C CYS A 18 -0.19 -11.84 -7.75
N LEU A 19 -0.55 -12.87 -6.96
CA LEU A 19 -0.72 -12.75 -5.52
C LEU A 19 0.60 -12.42 -4.81
N LEU A 20 1.70 -13.05 -5.20
CA LEU A 20 3.03 -12.76 -4.63
C LEU A 20 3.46 -11.32 -4.93
N VAL A 21 3.24 -10.84 -6.15
CA VAL A 21 3.54 -9.45 -6.54
C VAL A 21 2.67 -8.46 -5.76
N ALA A 22 1.36 -8.71 -5.66
CA ALA A 22 0.45 -7.88 -4.90
C ALA A 22 0.85 -7.82 -3.42
N GLN A 23 1.18 -8.96 -2.82
CA GLN A 23 1.64 -9.04 -1.43
C GLN A 23 2.94 -8.26 -1.24
N TRP A 24 3.89 -8.39 -2.16
CA TRP A 24 5.17 -7.67 -2.10
C TRP A 24 4.97 -6.16 -2.19
N LEU A 25 4.11 -5.69 -3.10
CA LEU A 25 3.73 -4.28 -3.21
C LEU A 25 3.10 -3.76 -1.93
N VAL A 26 2.17 -4.51 -1.32
CA VAL A 26 1.51 -4.08 -0.08
C VAL A 26 2.48 -4.05 1.10
N LEU A 27 3.38 -5.04 1.21
CA LEU A 27 4.26 -5.19 2.38
C LEU A 27 5.44 -4.20 2.38
N TYR A 28 6.05 -3.95 1.24
CA TYR A 28 7.30 -3.17 1.16
C TYR A 28 7.14 -1.76 0.59
N THR A 29 5.95 -1.40 0.11
CA THR A 29 5.68 -0.04 -0.37
C THR A 29 4.66 0.67 0.52
N LYS A 30 4.56 1.98 0.36
CA LYS A 30 3.50 2.79 0.99
C LYS A 30 2.15 2.68 0.26
N ALA A 31 1.97 1.72 -0.65
CA ALA A 31 0.71 1.44 -1.34
C ALA A 31 -0.54 1.40 -0.41
N PRO A 32 -0.50 0.81 0.80
CA PRO A 32 -1.66 0.86 1.71
C PRO A 32 -2.08 2.29 2.09
N LEU A 33 -1.18 3.27 2.02
CA LEU A 33 -1.49 4.68 2.26
C LEU A 33 -2.38 5.31 1.17
N TYR A 34 -2.32 4.76 -0.05
CA TYR A 34 -3.01 5.31 -1.22
C TYR A 34 -4.20 4.45 -1.67
N ILE A 35 -4.24 3.17 -1.27
CA ILE A 35 -5.29 2.21 -1.65
C ILE A 35 -6.38 2.12 -0.56
N GLY A 36 -6.03 2.27 0.71
CA GLY A 36 -6.97 2.30 1.82
C GLY A 36 -7.27 3.72 2.28
N LYS A 37 -8.48 3.97 2.80
CA LYS A 37 -8.69 5.13 3.68
C LYS A 37 -7.83 4.94 4.92
N VAL A 38 -6.64 5.53 4.92
CA VAL A 38 -5.90 5.73 6.15
C VAL A 38 -6.70 6.75 6.94
N TYR A 39 -7.35 6.28 7.99
CA TYR A 39 -7.82 7.17 9.05
C TYR A 39 -6.54 7.71 9.69
N GLU A 40 -6.02 8.81 9.15
CA GLU A 40 -5.08 9.64 9.87
C GLU A 40 -5.86 10.13 11.10
N TYR A 41 -5.70 9.40 12.20
CA TYR A 41 -6.19 9.86 13.49
C TYR A 41 -5.37 11.09 13.83
N GLU A 42 -5.97 12.25 13.57
CA GLU A 42 -5.48 13.56 13.98
C GLU A 42 -5.28 13.54 15.50
N GLY A 43 -4.07 13.23 15.95
CA GLY A 43 -3.76 13.03 17.37
C GLY A 43 -2.65 12.03 17.67
N VAL A 44 -2.29 11.13 16.73
CA VAL A 44 -1.20 10.13 16.94
C VAL A 44 -0.10 10.21 15.87
N ALA A 45 -0.34 10.86 14.72
CA ALA A 45 0.71 11.13 13.75
C ALA A 45 1.66 12.20 14.30
N LYS A 46 2.91 11.79 14.60
CA LYS A 46 3.98 12.67 15.08
C LYS A 46 4.09 13.95 14.22
N PRO A 47 4.31 15.12 14.83
CA PRO A 47 4.40 16.39 14.12
C PRO A 47 5.78 16.52 13.47
N GLU A 48 6.04 15.78 12.39
CA GLU A 48 7.30 15.92 11.64
C GLU A 48 7.15 16.75 10.35
N LYS A 49 6.01 17.41 10.16
CA LYS A 49 5.79 18.30 9.00
C LYS A 49 4.98 19.55 9.29
N THR A 50 5.15 20.13 10.46
CA THR A 50 4.74 21.51 10.68
C THR A 50 5.98 22.30 11.05
N LYS A 51 6.72 22.74 10.03
CA LYS A 51 7.48 23.98 10.16
C LYS A 51 6.43 25.06 10.40
N THR A 52 6.10 25.27 11.67
CA THR A 52 5.32 26.38 12.15
C THR A 52 6.02 27.63 11.63
N VAL A 53 5.46 28.24 10.58
CA VAL A 53 5.81 29.61 10.22
C VAL A 53 5.18 30.43 11.33
N GLU A 54 5.92 30.62 12.41
CA GLU A 54 5.57 31.59 13.42
C GLU A 54 5.71 32.97 12.77
N THR A 55 4.59 33.54 12.32
CA THR A 55 4.52 34.97 12.06
C THR A 55 4.61 35.64 13.44
N ALA A 56 5.83 35.96 13.86
CA ALA A 56 6.03 36.89 14.96
C ALA A 56 5.36 38.21 14.58
N VAL A 57 4.26 38.53 15.25
CA VAL A 57 3.70 39.87 15.26
C VAL A 57 4.72 40.73 16.02
N ASP A 58 5.53 41.45 15.26
CA ASP A 58 6.40 42.51 15.78
C ASP A 58 5.52 43.66 16.31
N ARG A 59 5.90 44.17 17.47
CA ARG A 59 5.09 45.04 18.34
C ARG A 59 5.17 46.51 17.94
#